data_AF-A0A950UZ10-F1
#
_entry.id   AF-A0A950UZ10-F1
#
_cell.length_a   1.000
_cell.length_b   1.000
_cell.length_c   1.000
_cell.angle_alpha   90.00
_cell.angle_beta   90.00
_cell.angle_gamma   90.00
#
_symmetry.space_group_name_H-M   'P 1'
#
loop_
_entity.id
_entity.type
_entity.pdbx_description
1 polymer ?
#
loop_
_entity_poly.entity_id
_entity_poly.type
_entity_poly.pdbx_seq_one_letter_code
_entity_poly.pdbx_strand_id
1 'polypeptide(L)' 'MLSLPELQTRMASALFGEATAPPPTWIRAAGIRPELRLGIYRNNLQEGFAKTLALEFPVMQRLVGEDYFRQLALSFLAHH' A
#
# COMPACT_ATOMS: atom_id res chain seq x y z
N MET A 1 -17.38 -19.48 -2.02
CA MET A 1 -15.95 -19.09 -2.08
C MET A 1 -15.82 -17.96 -3.09
N LEU A 2 -14.92 -17.00 -2.86
CA LEU A 2 -14.65 -15.94 -3.85
C LEU A 2 -13.96 -16.56 -5.07
N SER A 3 -14.36 -16.14 -6.26
CA SER A 3 -13.56 -16.37 -7.47
C SER A 3 -12.23 -15.58 -7.38
N LEU A 4 -11.25 -15.96 -8.20
CA LEU A 4 -9.96 -15.26 -8.23
C LEU A 4 -10.11 -13.76 -8.58
N PRO A 5 -10.89 -13.35 -9.60
CA PRO A 5 -11.08 -11.94 -9.91
C PRO A 5 -11.72 -11.16 -8.76
N GLU A 6 -12.72 -11.73 -8.09
CA GLU A 6 -13.36 -11.09 -6.94
C GLU A 6 -12.39 -10.93 -5.76
N LEU A 7 -11.56 -11.93 -5.51
CA LEU A 7 -10.53 -11.86 -4.47
C LEU A 7 -9.51 -10.77 -4.77
N GLN A 8 -9.04 -10.67 -6.02
CA GLN A 8 -8.08 -9.65 -6.44
C GLN A 8 -8.64 -8.23 -6.29
N THR A 9 -9.86 -8.00 -6.77
CA THR A 9 -10.54 -6.70 -6.64
C THR A 9 -10.73 -6.30 -5.18
N ARG A 10 -11.17 -7.25 -4.33
CA ARG A 10 -11.35 -7.00 -2.90
C ARG A 10 -10.03 -6.79 -2.17
N MET A 11 -8.97 -7.47 -2.59
CA MET A 11 -7.62 -7.27 -2.04
C MET A 11 -7.08 -5.89 -2.41
N ALA A 12 -7.21 -5.46 -3.66
CA ALA A 12 -6.85 -4.10 -4.07
C ALA A 12 -7.60 -3.07 -3.22
N SER A 13 -8.93 -3.18 -3.10
CA SER A 13 -9.72 -2.29 -2.26
C SER A 13 -9.27 -2.27 -0.79
N ALA A 14 -8.91 -3.43 -0.21
CA ALA A 14 -8.40 -3.49 1.16
C ALA A 14 -7.03 -2.82 1.32
N LEU A 15 -6.17 -2.87 0.29
CA LEU A 15 -4.86 -2.23 0.32
C LEU A 15 -4.92 -0.71 0.19
N PHE A 16 -5.79 -0.20 -0.68
CA PHE A 16 -5.96 1.24 -0.92
C PHE A 16 -6.98 1.92 0.01
N GLY A 17 -7.82 1.14 0.71
CA GLY A 17 -8.80 1.66 1.67
C GLY A 17 -8.20 2.12 3.00
N GLU A 18 -9.04 2.72 3.85
CA GLU A 18 -8.62 3.27 5.14
C GLU A 18 -7.92 2.24 6.04
N ALA A 19 -6.85 2.69 6.72
CA ALA A 19 -6.05 1.85 7.59
C ALA A 19 -6.84 1.30 8.79
N THR A 20 -7.84 2.05 9.26
CA THR A 20 -8.72 1.77 10.40
C THR A 20 -9.83 0.76 10.08
N ALA A 21 -10.07 0.46 8.79
CA ALA A 21 -11.09 -0.51 8.41
C ALA A 21 -10.73 -1.92 8.94
N PRO A 22 -11.71 -2.69 9.42
CA PRO A 22 -11.47 -4.05 9.88
C PRO A 22 -10.92 -4.92 8.75
N PRO A 23 -10.00 -5.86 9.04
CA PRO A 23 -9.43 -6.72 8.00
C PRO A 23 -10.53 -7.61 7.42
N PRO A 24 -10.54 -7.83 6.10
CA PRO A 24 -11.50 -8.73 5.48
C PRO A 24 -11.42 -10.15 6.05
N THR A 25 -12.59 -10.78 6.25
CA THR A 25 -12.73 -12.11 6.86
C THR A 25 -12.03 -13.24 6.10
N TRP A 26 -11.70 -13.02 4.83
CA TRP A 26 -10.97 -13.96 3.98
C TRP A 26 -9.44 -13.87 4.12
N ILE A 27 -8.91 -12.88 4.86
CA ILE A 27 -7.50 -12.84 5.23
C ILE A 27 -7.26 -13.85 6.34
N ARG A 28 -6.55 -14.92 6.00
CA ARG A 28 -6.15 -15.94 6.98
C ARG A 28 -5.05 -15.40 7.89
N ALA A 29 -5.17 -15.67 9.19
CA ALA A 29 -4.16 -15.30 10.16
C ALA A 29 -2.80 -15.98 9.88
N ALA A 30 -2.80 -17.30 9.70
CA ALA A 30 -1.58 -18.07 9.43
C ALA A 30 -0.42 -17.77 10.42
N GLY A 31 -0.74 -17.64 11.71
CA GLY A 31 0.23 -17.30 12.77
C GLY A 31 0.44 -15.81 13.02
N ILE A 32 -0.16 -14.93 12.20
CA ILE A 32 -0.11 -13.48 12.34
C ILE A 32 -1.55 -12.96 12.40
N ARG A 33 -1.88 -12.02 13.30
CA ARG A 33 -3.26 -11.50 13.31
C ARG A 33 -3.62 -10.88 11.94
N PRO A 34 -4.86 -11.05 11.42
CA PRO A 34 -5.22 -10.56 10.10
C PRO A 34 -4.97 -9.06 9.88
N GLU A 35 -5.14 -8.23 10.91
CA GLU A 35 -4.89 -6.78 10.85
C GLU A 35 -3.41 -6.51 10.57
N LEU A 36 -2.53 -7.19 11.31
CA LEU A 36 -1.08 -7.03 11.19
C LEU A 36 -0.62 -7.56 9.83
N ARG A 37 -1.18 -8.68 9.39
CA ARG A 37 -0.86 -9.26 8.09
C ARG A 37 -1.25 -8.33 6.94
N LEU A 38 -2.44 -7.73 6.99
CA LEU A 38 -2.84 -6.71 6.02
C LEU A 38 -1.94 -5.47 6.09
N GLY A 39 -1.57 -5.04 7.30
CA GLY A 39 -0.63 -3.93 7.51
C GLY A 39 0.72 -4.15 6.82
N ILE A 40 1.27 -5.37 6.86
CA ILE A 40 2.52 -5.70 6.14
C ILE A 40 2.36 -5.47 4.63
N TYR A 41 1.25 -5.91 4.03
CA TYR A 41 1.03 -5.70 2.60
C TYR A 41 0.82 -4.22 2.25
N ARG A 42 0.11 -3.45 3.10
CA ARG A 42 -0.04 -1.99 2.93
C ARG A 42 1.30 -1.27 3.00
N ASN A 43 2.15 -1.63 3.96
CA ASN A 43 3.49 -1.07 4.10
C ASN A 43 4.35 -1.37 2.87
N ASN A 44 4.31 -2.62 2.38
CA ASN A 44 5.04 -3.00 1.17
C ASN A 44 4.55 -2.26 -0.07
N LEU A 45 3.23 -2.06 -0.20
CA LEU A 45 2.65 -1.25 -1.28
C LEU A 45 3.18 0.19 -1.23
N GLN A 46 3.08 0.85 -0.08
CA GLN A 46 3.54 2.23 0.12
C GLN A 46 5.05 2.39 -0.16
N GLU A 47 5.86 1.49 0.40
CA GLU A 47 7.31 1.49 0.23
C GLU A 47 7.72 1.21 -1.22
N GLY A 48 7.08 0.23 -1.86
CA GLY A 48 7.30 -0.09 -3.27
C GLY A 48 6.92 1.07 -4.18
N PHE A 49 5.75 1.68 -3.92
CA PHE A 49 5.27 2.83 -4.68
C PHE A 49 6.24 4.02 -4.60
N ALA A 50 6.66 4.41 -3.40
CA ALA A 50 7.61 5.49 -3.20
C ALA A 50 8.97 5.22 -3.89
N LYS A 51 9.47 3.98 -3.82
CA LYS A 51 10.71 3.57 -4.50
C LYS A 51 10.59 3.61 -6.01
N THR A 52 9.48 3.14 -6.57
CA THR A 52 9.25 3.21 -8.01
C THR A 52 9.21 4.66 -8.48
N LEU A 53 8.46 5.53 -7.79
CA LEU A 53 8.44 6.97 -8.08
C LEU A 53 9.83 7.61 -8.03
N ALA A 54 10.66 7.23 -7.06
CA ALA A 54 12.03 7.71 -6.95
C ALA A 54 12.89 7.33 -8.17
N LEU A 55 12.71 6.12 -8.69
CA LEU A 55 13.42 5.63 -9.87
C LEU A 55 12.95 6.33 -11.15
N GLU A 56 11.66 6.60 -11.28
CA GLU A 56 11.08 7.27 -12.45
C GLU A 56 11.32 8.80 -12.45
N PHE A 57 11.39 9.42 -11.27
CA PHE A 57 11.55 10.88 -11.09
C PHE A 57 12.77 11.27 -10.24
N PRO A 58 14.00 10.81 -10.58
CA PRO A 58 15.18 11.01 -9.74
C PRO A 58 15.59 12.48 -9.61
N VAL A 59 15.35 13.30 -10.63
CA VAL A 59 15.62 14.75 -10.59
C VAL A 59 14.72 15.43 -9.55
N MET A 60 13.44 15.07 -9.49
CA MET A 60 12.51 15.63 -8.52
C MET A 60 12.93 15.29 -7.10
N GLN A 61 13.29 14.03 -6.83
CA GLN A 61 13.81 13.62 -5.52
C GLN A 61 15.06 14.41 -5.14
N ARG A 62 15.99 14.62 -6.07
CA ARG A 62 17.22 15.38 -5.79
C ARG A 62 16.95 16.86 -5.47
N LEU A 63 15.94 17.45 -6.10
CA LEU A 63 15.58 18.86 -5.88
C LEU A 63 14.90 19.08 -4.52
N VAL A 64 14.02 18.16 -4.11
CA VAL A 64 13.21 18.34 -2.90
C VAL A 64 13.76 17.61 -1.67
N GLY A 65 14.71 16.70 -1.85
CA GLY A 65 15.25 15.83 -0.80
C GLY A 65 14.43 14.55 -0.61
N GLU A 66 15.08 13.51 -0.06
CA GLU A 66 14.51 12.16 0.03
C GLU A 66 13.28 12.09 0.94
N ASP A 67 13.34 12.69 2.12
CA ASP A 67 12.23 12.67 3.09
C ASP A 67 10.99 13.38 2.56
N TYR A 68 11.18 14.55 1.92
CA TYR A 68 10.07 15.28 1.32
C TYR A 68 9.50 14.53 0.12
N PHE A 69 10.35 13.98 -0.74
CA PHE A 69 9.89 13.19 -1.88
C PHE A 69 9.08 11.97 -1.44
N ARG A 70 9.50 11.29 -0.37
CA ARG A 70 8.75 10.17 0.22
C ARG A 70 7.36 10.61 0.68
N GLN A 71 7.26 11.71 1.42
CA GLN A 71 5.96 12.23 1.87
C GLN A 71 5.07 12.66 0.69
N LEU A 72 5.66 13.30 -0.33
CA LEU A 72 4.98 13.67 -1.56
C LEU A 72 4.40 12.44 -2.27
N ALA A 73 5.20 11.37 -2.43
CA ALA A 73 4.77 10.12 -3.05
C ALA A 73 3.62 9.45 -2.27
N LEU A 74 3.73 9.36 -0.94
CA LEU A 74 2.68 8.77 -0.11
C LEU A 74 1.39 9.62 -0.11
N SER A 75 1.52 10.94 -0.15
CA SER A 75 0.38 11.84 -0.32
C SER A 75 -0.29 11.63 -1.68
N PHE A 76 0.50 11.53 -2.76
CA PHE A 76 -0.03 11.26 -4.10
C PHE A 76 -0.80 9.92 -4.14
N LEU A 77 -0.25 8.86 -3.54
CA LEU A 77 -0.91 7.55 -3.41
C LEU A 77 -2.25 7.60 -2.65
N ALA A 78 -2.36 8.49 -1.67
CA ALA A 78 -3.58 8.62 -0.88
C ALA A 78 -4.70 9.36 -1.63
N HIS A 79 -4.36 10.17 -2.65
CA HIS A 79 -5.30 10.99 -3.40
C HIS A 79 -5.68 10.41 -4.78
N HIS A 80 -4.94 9.43 -5.29
CA HIS A 80 -5.07 8.86 -6.64
C HIS A 80 -4.99 7.35 -6.64
#